data_AF-A0A915P2P2-F1
#
_entry.id   AF-A0A915P2P2-F1
#
_cell.length_a   1.000
_cell.length_b   1.000
_cell.length_c   1.000
_cell.angle_alpha   90.00
_cell.angle_beta   90.00
_cell.angle_gamma   90.00
#
_symmetry.space_group_name_H-M   'P 1'
#
loop_
_entity.id
_entity.type
_entity.pdbx_description
1 polymer ?
#
loop_
_entity_poly.entity_id
_entity_poly.type
_entity_poly.pdbx_seq_one_letter_code
_entity_poly.pdbx_strand_id
1 'polypeptide(L)'
;MLAASFRLQHPSPLAVLVFEVKDQKETKMKILNKWTNKGNQKRENFDLVEFMLEFGLEKSLIGLNWALINADPFSIEKERLEGLHDNCHSLIIQKLITDQRWHFVQTFPVSTEMDSSLSVSFIQQKGILNACCRSLENREDNQIFLDPLSDLQLPTNALLNGPPSVTSMRPIEMSGEPAYQRASRHYIVFRDERFSLMLIDPNGKKLYWLIVDISADGLNSGNFADSITVANYIPPIPNKPGECFYAVFMLFRQPKAVVEPLADFYDFNHPLRQKECKEELCEYRMDFDIEQFKAIHRLQFSAINWAKICFDLFEAARQISIIWKRPEIAEGIDRTAKTEGKRDGFVKARKIDFWNTKTDKAQQIEAICKHFPVNLNNKNNYQSECLINEYLITTTSSAKRTFSKNRILLNLIVILMFWLLIQRIRIFR
;
A
#
# COMPACT_ATOMS: atom_id res chain seq x y z
N MET A 1 -3.30 19.89 20.60
CA MET A 1 -4.45 20.82 20.50
C MET A 1 -5.49 20.09 19.67
N LEU A 2 -6.64 19.78 20.28
CA LEU A 2 -7.86 19.14 19.76
C LEU A 2 -7.73 17.79 19.03
N ALA A 3 -7.98 16.74 19.81
CA ALA A 3 -8.49 15.46 19.34
C ALA A 3 -9.84 15.67 18.65
N ALA A 4 -9.95 15.27 17.38
CA ALA A 4 -11.22 15.16 16.71
C ALA A 4 -11.54 13.67 16.52
N SER A 5 -12.44 13.20 17.38
CA SER A 5 -13.21 11.98 17.18
C SER A 5 -13.98 12.10 15.86
N PHE A 6 -13.58 11.37 14.82
CA PHE A 6 -14.31 11.35 13.55
C PHE A 6 -15.07 10.02 13.36
N ARG A 7 -16.32 10.03 13.83
CA ARG A 7 -17.49 9.30 13.31
C ARG A 7 -18.68 10.29 13.44
N LEU A 8 -19.62 10.49 12.53
CA LEU A 8 -20.25 9.60 11.54
C LEU A 8 -20.48 10.29 10.18
N GLN A 9 -20.59 9.41 9.18
CA GLN A 9 -21.28 9.54 7.90
C GLN A 9 -22.70 10.11 8.08
N HIS A 10 -23.04 11.17 7.37
CA HIS A 10 -24.43 11.49 7.07
C HIS A 10 -24.63 11.53 5.55
N PRO A 11 -25.52 10.68 4.99
CA PRO A 11 -25.90 10.77 3.59
C PRO A 11 -26.40 12.17 3.24
N SER A 12 -26.10 12.63 2.02
CA SER A 12 -26.76 13.77 1.42
C SER A 12 -28.14 13.33 0.93
N PRO A 13 -29.26 13.82 1.49
CA PRO A 13 -30.58 13.47 1.00
C PRO A 13 -30.83 14.19 -0.34
N LEU A 14 -31.03 13.44 -1.42
CA LEU A 14 -31.58 13.96 -2.67
C LEU A 14 -33.09 13.74 -2.65
N ALA A 15 -33.87 14.81 -2.86
CA ALA A 15 -35.30 14.71 -3.09
C ALA A 15 -35.61 14.91 -4.58
N VAL A 16 -36.39 13.99 -5.14
CA VAL A 16 -37.01 14.11 -6.47
C VAL A 16 -38.48 14.42 -6.25
N LEU A 17 -38.87 15.62 -6.66
CA LEU A 17 -40.23 16.13 -6.56
C LEU A 17 -40.85 16.13 -7.96
N VAL A 18 -42.01 15.49 -8.09
CA VAL A 18 -42.77 15.42 -9.34
C VAL A 18 -44.05 16.22 -9.17
N PHE A 19 -44.21 17.24 -10.01
CA PHE A 19 -45.36 18.14 -9.98
C PHE A 19 -46.23 17.93 -11.22
N GLU A 20 -47.55 18.00 -11.03
CA GLU A 20 -48.54 17.98 -12.10
C GLU A 20 -48.74 19.39 -12.66
N VAL A 21 -48.27 19.62 -13.88
CA VAL A 21 -48.45 20.91 -14.55
C VAL A 21 -49.83 20.94 -15.22
N LYS A 22 -50.77 21.68 -14.63
CA LYS A 22 -52.17 21.75 -15.09
C LYS A 22 -52.38 22.62 -16.33
N ASP A 23 -51.44 23.51 -16.65
CA ASP A 23 -51.54 24.44 -17.79
C ASP A 23 -50.33 24.28 -18.73
N GLN A 24 -50.54 23.73 -19.92
CA GLN A 24 -49.46 23.42 -20.89
C GLN A 24 -48.89 24.65 -21.63
N LYS A 25 -49.27 25.87 -21.24
CA LYS A 25 -48.94 27.09 -22.01
C LYS A 25 -47.48 27.52 -21.89
N GLU A 26 -46.71 27.01 -20.93
CA GLU A 26 -45.26 27.25 -20.84
C GLU A 26 -44.50 25.93 -20.76
N THR A 27 -44.25 25.31 -21.91
CA THR A 27 -43.48 24.05 -22.03
C THR A 27 -41.98 24.20 -21.76
N LYS A 28 -41.50 25.38 -21.33
CA LYS A 28 -40.09 25.64 -21.02
C LYS A 28 -39.95 26.45 -19.73
N MET A 29 -40.08 25.80 -18.59
CA MET A 29 -39.63 26.37 -17.31
C MET A 29 -38.10 26.50 -17.35
N LYS A 30 -37.59 27.73 -17.41
CA LYS A 30 -36.15 27.99 -17.29
C LYS A 30 -35.82 28.25 -15.83
N ILE A 31 -34.91 27.47 -15.25
CA ILE A 31 -34.30 27.78 -13.95
C ILE A 31 -33.53 29.10 -14.07
N LEU A 32 -34.05 30.17 -13.46
CA LEU A 32 -33.45 31.50 -13.47
C LEU A 32 -32.58 31.68 -12.22
N ASN A 33 -31.46 32.40 -12.37
CA ASN A 33 -30.51 32.70 -11.28
C ASN A 33 -31.09 33.51 -10.10
N LYS A 34 -32.38 33.88 -10.15
CA LYS A 34 -33.08 34.52 -9.04
C LYS A 34 -33.41 33.53 -7.91
N TRP A 35 -33.65 32.26 -8.24
CA TRP A 35 -33.94 31.21 -7.27
C TRP A 35 -32.68 30.59 -6.66
N THR A 36 -31.50 31.06 -7.06
CA THR A 36 -30.21 30.70 -6.46
C THR A 36 -29.68 31.93 -5.74
N ASN A 37 -29.71 31.93 -4.41
CA ASN A 37 -29.44 33.12 -3.60
C ASN A 37 -28.08 33.77 -3.93
N LYS A 38 -28.06 35.00 -4.46
CA LYS A 38 -26.85 35.80 -4.78
C LYS A 38 -26.22 36.49 -3.56
N GLY A 39 -26.28 35.87 -2.39
CA GLY A 39 -25.83 36.46 -1.12
C GLY A 39 -24.50 35.89 -0.62
N ASN A 40 -23.37 36.33 -1.17
CA ASN A 40 -22.01 36.38 -0.58
C ASN A 40 -21.47 35.26 0.36
N GLN A 41 -21.98 34.04 0.35
CA GLN A 41 -21.36 32.89 1.02
C GLN A 41 -21.42 31.64 0.14
N LYS A 42 -20.37 30.82 0.23
CA LYS A 42 -19.98 29.69 -0.65
C LYS A 42 -21.00 28.52 -0.79
N ARG A 43 -22.30 28.71 -0.60
CA ARG A 43 -23.33 27.68 -0.85
C ARG A 43 -24.56 28.30 -1.51
N GLU A 44 -24.68 28.08 -2.81
CA GLU A 44 -25.84 28.45 -3.63
C GLU A 44 -27.00 27.49 -3.31
N ASN A 45 -27.88 27.87 -2.38
CA ASN A 45 -29.09 27.09 -2.10
C ASN A 45 -30.21 27.52 -3.05
N PHE A 46 -30.87 26.54 -3.68
CA PHE A 46 -32.06 26.75 -4.50
C PHE A 46 -33.29 27.02 -3.62
N ASP A 47 -34.01 28.12 -3.86
CA ASP A 47 -35.25 28.45 -3.17
C ASP A 47 -36.44 27.73 -3.83
N LEU A 48 -36.70 26.52 -3.34
CA LEU A 48 -37.82 25.70 -3.80
C LEU A 48 -39.18 26.35 -3.51
N VAL A 49 -39.30 27.13 -2.43
CA VAL A 49 -40.58 27.72 -2.03
C VAL A 49 -40.96 28.82 -3.00
N GLU A 50 -40.03 29.73 -3.31
CA GLU A 50 -40.23 30.80 -4.29
C GLU A 50 -40.52 30.22 -5.69
N PHE A 51 -39.79 29.18 -6.08
CA PHE A 51 -40.03 28.47 -7.34
C PHE A 51 -41.43 27.85 -7.40
N MET A 52 -41.90 27.20 -6.34
CA MET A 52 -43.22 26.58 -6.30
C MET A 52 -44.37 27.60 -6.36
N LEU A 53 -44.21 28.75 -5.69
CA LEU A 53 -45.20 29.82 -5.71
C LEU A 53 -45.35 30.44 -7.11
N GLU A 54 -44.24 30.67 -7.81
CA GLU A 54 -44.25 31.34 -9.11
C GLU A 54 -44.92 30.50 -10.21
N PHE A 55 -44.72 29.18 -10.18
CA PHE A 55 -45.31 28.26 -11.15
C PHE A 55 -46.63 27.64 -10.69
N GLY A 56 -47.21 28.10 -9.57
CA GLY A 56 -48.48 27.59 -9.03
C GLY A 56 -48.42 26.10 -8.66
N LEU A 57 -47.25 25.63 -8.23
CA LEU A 57 -46.98 24.21 -7.98
C LEU A 57 -47.35 23.77 -6.56
N GLU A 58 -47.83 24.67 -5.70
CA GLU A 58 -47.97 24.43 -4.25
C GLU A 58 -48.94 23.29 -3.92
N LYS A 59 -49.91 23.05 -4.81
CA LYS A 59 -50.92 21.99 -4.68
C LYS A 59 -50.80 20.89 -5.73
N SER A 60 -49.69 20.86 -6.46
CA SER A 60 -49.50 19.99 -7.62
C SER A 60 -48.47 18.89 -7.40
N LEU A 61 -47.90 18.76 -6.20
CA LEU A 61 -46.95 17.67 -5.91
C LEU A 61 -47.69 16.33 -5.98
N ILE A 62 -47.41 15.55 -7.02
CA ILE A 62 -48.01 14.24 -7.26
C ILE A 62 -47.07 13.08 -6.93
N GLY A 63 -45.79 13.36 -6.71
CA GLY A 63 -44.82 12.37 -6.30
C GLY A 63 -43.66 12.98 -5.55
N LEU A 64 -43.29 12.36 -4.44
CA LEU A 64 -42.05 12.63 -3.72
C LEU A 64 -41.31 11.32 -3.60
N ASN A 65 -40.11 11.27 -4.13
CA ASN A 65 -39.15 10.22 -3.83
C ASN A 65 -37.91 10.88 -3.23
N TRP A 66 -37.27 10.20 -2.30
CA TRP A 66 -36.03 10.68 -1.71
C TRP A 66 -35.03 9.55 -1.66
N ALA A 67 -33.80 9.85 -2.06
CA ALA A 67 -32.68 8.93 -2.03
C ALA A 67 -31.66 9.48 -1.05
N LEU A 68 -31.24 8.66 -0.10
CA LEU A 68 -30.06 8.94 0.70
C LEU A 68 -28.84 8.67 -0.17
N ILE A 69 -28.26 9.73 -0.70
CA ILE A 69 -27.08 9.64 -1.54
C ILE A 69 -25.85 9.65 -0.65
N ASN A 70 -25.23 8.47 -0.53
CA ASN A 70 -23.93 8.30 0.12
C ASN A 70 -22.76 8.38 -0.87
N ALA A 71 -23.01 8.41 -2.19
CA ALA A 71 -21.97 8.33 -3.22
C ALA A 71 -22.46 8.79 -4.62
N ASP A 72 -22.71 10.09 -4.79
CA ASP A 72 -22.79 10.72 -6.12
C ASP A 72 -21.45 11.39 -6.47
N PRO A 73 -21.20 11.77 -7.75
CA PRO A 73 -20.00 12.50 -8.14
C PRO A 73 -19.72 13.74 -7.28
N PHE A 74 -20.77 14.38 -6.74
CA PHE A 74 -20.65 15.51 -5.83
C PHE A 74 -20.11 15.11 -4.44
N SER A 75 -20.55 13.98 -3.89
CA SER A 75 -20.08 13.45 -2.60
C SER A 75 -18.67 12.91 -2.71
N ILE A 76 -18.33 12.28 -3.84
CA ILE A 76 -16.97 11.86 -4.19
C ILE A 76 -16.06 13.09 -4.34
N GLU A 77 -16.51 14.12 -5.06
CA GLU A 77 -15.79 15.39 -5.18
C GLU A 77 -15.66 16.12 -3.84
N LYS A 78 -16.67 16.01 -2.96
CA LYS A 78 -16.62 16.57 -1.61
C LYS A 78 -15.63 15.83 -0.72
N GLU A 79 -15.60 14.50 -0.76
CA GLU A 79 -14.59 13.69 -0.06
C GLU A 79 -13.18 14.00 -0.59
N ARG A 80 -13.01 14.17 -1.91
CA ARG A 80 -11.78 14.64 -2.54
C ARG A 80 -11.36 16.03 -2.06
N LEU A 81 -12.30 16.99 -2.00
CA LEU A 81 -12.08 18.35 -1.49
C LEU A 81 -11.81 18.38 0.02
N GLU A 82 -12.31 17.40 0.77
CA GLU A 82 -12.08 17.20 2.20
C GLU A 82 -10.80 16.39 2.48
N GLY A 83 -10.06 15.96 1.45
CA GLY A 83 -8.79 15.25 1.57
C GLY A 83 -8.92 13.78 1.95
N LEU A 84 -10.11 13.19 1.83
CA LEU A 84 -10.33 11.76 1.96
C LEU A 84 -9.91 11.08 0.65
N HIS A 85 -8.96 10.14 0.75
CA HIS A 85 -8.33 9.49 -0.42
C HIS A 85 -9.36 8.81 -1.33
N ASP A 86 -9.52 9.35 -2.54
CA ASP A 86 -10.48 8.85 -3.53
C ASP A 86 -9.84 7.75 -4.40
N ASN A 87 -10.14 6.49 -4.05
CA ASN A 87 -9.71 5.31 -4.80
C ASN A 87 -10.83 4.78 -5.74
N CYS A 88 -11.75 5.63 -6.20
CA CYS A 88 -12.84 5.22 -7.09
C CYS A 88 -12.32 4.57 -8.38
N HIS A 89 -12.75 3.34 -8.65
CA HIS A 89 -12.25 2.56 -9.80
C HIS A 89 -12.47 3.26 -11.14
N SER A 90 -13.58 3.99 -11.33
CA SER A 90 -13.87 4.69 -12.58
C SER A 90 -12.90 5.84 -12.86
N LEU A 91 -12.50 6.59 -11.83
CA LEU A 91 -11.48 7.65 -11.95
C LEU A 91 -10.09 7.06 -12.19
N ILE A 92 -9.78 5.93 -11.54
CA ILE A 92 -8.53 5.20 -11.76
C ILE A 92 -8.46 4.69 -13.21
N ILE A 93 -9.54 4.12 -13.75
CA ILE A 93 -9.62 3.69 -15.16
C ILE A 93 -9.34 4.88 -16.10
N GLN A 94 -9.96 6.03 -15.86
CA GLN A 94 -9.73 7.24 -16.65
C GLN A 94 -8.27 7.69 -16.60
N LYS A 95 -7.66 7.71 -15.40
CA LYS A 95 -6.24 8.06 -15.24
C LYS A 95 -5.33 7.08 -15.95
N LEU A 96 -5.57 5.78 -15.85
CA LEU A 96 -4.78 4.75 -16.55
C LEU A 96 -4.82 4.93 -18.08
N ILE A 97 -6.02 5.09 -18.63
CA ILE A 97 -6.23 5.24 -20.09
C ILE A 97 -5.62 6.55 -20.60
N THR A 98 -5.67 7.61 -19.80
CA THR A 98 -5.13 8.93 -20.17
C THR A 98 -3.61 8.97 -20.08
N ASP A 99 -3.05 8.50 -18.96
CA ASP A 99 -1.61 8.57 -18.69
C ASP A 99 -0.82 7.54 -19.53
N GLN A 100 -1.44 6.40 -19.86
CA GLN A 100 -0.83 5.25 -20.57
C GLN A 100 0.57 4.90 -20.07
N ARG A 101 0.79 5.01 -18.76
CA ARG A 101 2.12 4.92 -18.14
C ARG A 101 2.77 3.54 -18.31
N TRP A 102 1.96 2.49 -18.41
CA TRP A 102 2.43 1.11 -18.46
C TRP A 102 1.85 0.37 -19.65
N HIS A 103 2.67 -0.50 -20.25
CA HIS A 103 2.30 -1.29 -21.43
C HIS A 103 1.04 -2.14 -21.20
N PHE A 104 0.88 -2.73 -20.02
CA PHE A 104 -0.27 -3.60 -19.73
C PHE A 104 -1.62 -2.89 -19.84
N VAL A 105 -1.66 -1.55 -19.78
CA VAL A 105 -2.90 -0.78 -19.96
C VAL A 105 -3.47 -0.96 -21.36
N GLN A 106 -2.61 -1.22 -22.35
CA GLN A 106 -3.01 -1.45 -23.74
C GLN A 106 -3.39 -2.92 -23.99
N THR A 107 -2.85 -3.86 -23.22
CA THR A 107 -3.09 -5.30 -23.41
C THR A 107 -4.23 -5.81 -22.54
N PHE A 108 -4.44 -5.22 -21.36
CA PHE A 108 -5.54 -5.58 -20.47
C PHE A 108 -6.80 -4.82 -20.90
N PRO A 109 -7.97 -5.48 -20.88
CA PRO A 109 -9.24 -4.81 -21.15
C PRO A 109 -9.72 -4.04 -19.90
N VAL A 110 -8.96 -3.00 -19.53
CA VAL A 110 -9.08 -2.21 -18.30
C VAL A 110 -10.50 -1.69 -18.07
N SER A 111 -11.16 -1.18 -19.11
CA SER A 111 -12.51 -0.59 -19.02
C SER A 111 -13.62 -1.61 -18.77
N THR A 112 -13.42 -2.88 -19.14
CA THR A 112 -14.43 -3.92 -18.99
C THR A 112 -14.16 -4.87 -17.84
N GLU A 113 -12.89 -5.06 -17.46
CA GLU A 113 -12.54 -5.98 -16.37
C GLU A 113 -12.49 -5.33 -15.00
N MET A 114 -12.05 -4.06 -14.89
CA MET A 114 -11.95 -3.38 -13.59
C MET A 114 -13.33 -3.03 -13.05
N ASP A 115 -13.66 -3.59 -11.90
CA ASP A 115 -14.97 -3.52 -11.26
C ASP A 115 -14.90 -3.16 -9.78
N SER A 116 -13.70 -3.01 -9.21
CA SER A 116 -13.51 -2.74 -7.80
C SER A 116 -12.42 -1.72 -7.50
N SER A 117 -12.50 -1.16 -6.28
CA SER A 117 -11.53 -0.23 -5.72
C SER A 117 -10.59 -0.96 -4.76
N LEU A 118 -9.31 -0.58 -4.76
CA LEU A 118 -8.29 -1.15 -3.87
C LEU A 118 -7.77 -0.07 -2.93
N SER A 119 -7.89 -0.30 -1.63
CA SER A 119 -7.35 0.56 -0.59
C SER A 119 -6.08 -0.07 -0.02
N VAL A 120 -4.97 0.66 -0.07
CA VAL A 120 -3.66 0.22 0.41
C VAL A 120 -3.15 1.25 1.41
N SER A 121 -2.67 0.77 2.56
CA SER A 121 -2.10 1.64 3.58
C SER A 121 -0.85 1.07 4.22
N PHE A 122 0.07 1.98 4.55
CA PHE A 122 1.31 1.70 5.26
C PHE A 122 1.31 2.42 6.60
N ILE A 123 1.98 1.84 7.59
CA ILE A 123 2.23 2.48 8.87
C ILE A 123 3.63 3.09 8.81
N GLN A 124 3.72 4.41 8.91
CA GLN A 124 4.97 5.13 9.08
C GLN A 124 5.16 5.40 10.58
N GLN A 125 6.25 4.87 11.16
CA GLN A 125 6.55 5.08 12.57
C GLN A 125 7.04 6.50 12.84
N LYS A 126 6.75 6.99 14.05
CA LYS A 126 7.35 8.21 14.60
C LYS A 126 8.86 8.06 14.71
N GLY A 127 9.57 9.16 14.48
CA GLY A 127 11.03 9.17 14.54
C GLY A 127 11.63 10.48 14.07
N ILE A 128 12.88 10.69 14.49
CA ILE A 128 13.70 11.82 14.05
C ILE A 128 14.79 11.25 13.14
N LEU A 129 14.92 11.82 11.95
CA LEU A 129 15.87 11.44 10.94
C LEU A 129 16.85 12.59 10.73
N ASN A 130 18.12 12.36 11.05
CA ASN A 130 19.21 13.28 10.75
C ASN A 130 20.15 12.64 9.72
N ALA A 131 20.17 13.17 8.50
CA ALA A 131 21.09 12.72 7.45
C ALA A 131 21.33 13.84 6.43
N CYS A 132 22.52 13.88 5.82
CA CYS A 132 22.87 14.83 4.77
C CYS A 132 22.49 16.29 5.09
N CYS A 133 22.82 16.74 6.30
CA CYS A 133 22.50 18.10 6.80
C CYS A 133 21.00 18.44 6.86
N ARG A 134 20.13 17.44 6.92
CA ARG A 134 18.68 17.61 7.00
C ARG A 134 18.15 16.83 8.20
N SER A 135 17.19 17.45 8.87
CA SER A 135 16.41 16.83 9.94
C SER A 135 14.97 16.69 9.48
N LEU A 136 14.42 15.48 9.53
CA LEU A 136 12.98 15.24 9.40
C LEU A 136 12.46 14.69 10.73
N GLU A 137 11.35 15.22 11.21
CA GLU A 137 10.69 14.75 12.43
C GLU A 137 9.28 14.28 12.09
N ASN A 138 9.02 13.00 12.32
CA ASN A 138 7.68 12.45 12.39
C ASN A 138 7.28 12.31 13.86
N ARG A 139 6.33 13.12 14.30
CA ARG A 139 5.93 13.19 15.72
C ARG A 139 5.07 12.03 16.16
N GLU A 140 4.29 11.45 15.24
CA GLU A 140 3.31 10.41 15.53
C GLU A 140 3.40 9.28 14.48
N ASP A 141 2.90 8.12 14.87
CA ASP A 141 2.72 7.01 13.92
C ASP A 141 1.58 7.40 12.97
N ASN A 142 1.91 7.50 11.69
CA ASN A 142 0.98 7.95 10.68
C ASN A 142 0.61 6.79 9.76
N GLN A 143 -0.68 6.58 9.54
CA GLN A 143 -1.16 5.68 8.50
C GLN A 143 -1.20 6.46 7.18
N ILE A 144 -0.40 6.02 6.21
CA ILE A 144 -0.35 6.62 4.88
C ILE A 144 -1.16 5.74 3.95
N PHE A 145 -2.25 6.28 3.41
CA PHE A 145 -3.00 5.64 2.34
C PHE A 145 -2.42 6.02 1.00
N LEU A 146 -2.44 5.05 0.07
CA LEU A 146 -2.08 5.34 -1.30
C LEU A 146 -3.22 6.08 -1.99
N ASP A 147 -2.82 7.09 -2.76
CA ASP A 147 -3.70 7.88 -3.61
C ASP A 147 -3.10 7.93 -5.03
N PRO A 148 -3.58 7.05 -5.92
CA PRO A 148 -3.08 6.97 -7.28
C PRO A 148 -3.45 8.20 -8.11
N LEU A 149 -4.48 8.96 -7.73
CA LEU A 149 -4.92 10.15 -8.47
C LEU A 149 -3.99 11.35 -8.24
N SER A 150 -3.45 11.49 -7.02
CA SER A 150 -2.47 12.53 -6.69
C SER A 150 -1.02 12.15 -6.98
N ASP A 151 -0.76 10.89 -7.39
CA ASP A 151 0.60 10.35 -7.62
C ASP A 151 1.54 10.61 -6.41
N LEU A 152 1.01 10.42 -5.20
CA LEU A 152 1.73 10.66 -3.95
C LEU A 152 3.04 9.85 -3.88
N GLN A 153 4.12 10.50 -3.47
CA GLN A 153 5.38 9.83 -3.18
C GLN A 153 5.31 9.17 -1.79
N LEU A 154 5.50 7.86 -1.75
CA LEU A 154 5.55 7.11 -0.50
C LEU A 154 6.97 7.16 0.10
N PRO A 155 7.14 7.55 1.37
CA PRO A 155 8.45 7.58 2.00
C PRO A 155 8.97 6.16 2.26
N THR A 156 10.25 5.92 2.00
CA THR A 156 10.82 4.56 2.02
C THR A 156 10.79 3.90 3.39
N ASN A 157 10.78 4.69 4.49
CA ASN A 157 10.67 4.15 5.84
C ASN A 157 9.33 3.45 6.13
N ALA A 158 8.25 3.85 5.45
CA ALA A 158 6.95 3.22 5.62
C ALA A 158 6.92 1.78 5.07
N LEU A 159 7.78 1.48 4.08
CA LEU A 159 7.87 0.17 3.42
C LEU A 159 8.56 -0.90 4.28
N LEU A 160 9.40 -0.48 5.24
CA LEU A 160 10.25 -1.36 6.04
C LEU A 160 9.51 -2.08 7.18
N ASN A 161 8.28 -1.64 7.50
CA ASN A 161 7.51 -2.16 8.64
C ASN A 161 6.79 -3.49 8.34
N GLY A 162 6.91 -4.00 7.13
CA GLY A 162 6.26 -5.23 6.67
C GLY A 162 5.29 -4.97 5.52
N PRO A 163 4.48 -5.98 5.15
CA PRO A 163 3.50 -5.83 4.09
C PRO A 163 2.44 -4.77 4.46
N PRO A 164 1.92 -4.00 3.49
CA PRO A 164 0.85 -3.05 3.74
C PRO A 164 -0.46 -3.75 4.10
N SER A 165 -1.35 -3.00 4.74
CA SER A 165 -2.75 -3.39 4.83
C SER A 165 -3.42 -3.13 3.49
N VAL A 166 -3.99 -4.17 2.90
CA VAL A 166 -4.69 -4.11 1.62
C VAL A 166 -6.12 -4.58 1.83
N THR A 167 -7.06 -3.76 1.38
CA THR A 167 -8.49 -4.06 1.46
C THR A 167 -9.17 -3.64 0.17
N SER A 168 -10.25 -4.32 -0.18
CA SER A 168 -11.19 -3.85 -1.19
C SER A 168 -12.52 -3.60 -0.46
N MET A 169 -13.03 -2.36 -0.46
CA MET A 169 -14.25 -1.97 0.27
C MET A 169 -15.50 -2.56 -0.41
N ARG A 170 -16.58 -3.02 0.25
CA ARG A 170 -16.99 -3.11 1.68
C ARG A 170 -17.79 -4.41 1.91
N PRO A 171 -17.88 -4.92 3.17
CA PRO A 171 -18.54 -6.18 3.51
C PRO A 171 -20.05 -6.19 3.21
N ILE A 172 -20.56 -7.34 2.79
CA ILE A 172 -21.99 -7.68 2.86
C ILE A 172 -22.24 -8.22 4.27
N GLU A 173 -23.09 -7.57 5.05
CA GLU A 173 -23.68 -8.20 6.24
C GLU A 173 -24.54 -9.38 5.76
N MET A 174 -23.99 -10.61 5.80
CA MET A 174 -24.71 -11.85 5.45
C MET A 174 -25.31 -12.54 6.67
N SER A 175 -25.91 -11.79 7.59
CA SER A 175 -26.68 -12.38 8.70
C SER A 175 -28.09 -11.79 8.74
N GLY A 176 -28.97 -12.37 7.91
CA GLY A 176 -30.42 -12.17 7.94
C GLY A 176 -30.89 -10.96 7.13
N GLU A 177 -31.79 -11.20 6.19
CA GLU A 177 -32.46 -10.24 5.27
C GLU A 177 -31.64 -9.76 4.04
N PRO A 178 -32.19 -9.90 2.82
CA PRO A 178 -31.53 -9.46 1.60
C PRO A 178 -31.66 -7.95 1.45
N ALA A 179 -30.65 -7.19 1.89
CA ALA A 179 -30.50 -5.77 1.53
C ALA A 179 -30.03 -5.60 0.06
N TYR A 180 -30.76 -6.22 -0.87
CA TYR A 180 -30.49 -6.22 -2.31
C TYR A 180 -30.54 -4.81 -2.93
N GLN A 181 -31.24 -3.87 -2.29
CA GLN A 181 -31.47 -2.53 -2.83
C GLN A 181 -30.43 -1.47 -2.41
N ARG A 182 -29.44 -1.79 -1.57
CA ARG A 182 -28.44 -0.81 -1.06
C ARG A 182 -27.01 -0.98 -1.59
N ALA A 183 -26.74 -2.00 -2.40
CA ALA A 183 -25.40 -2.36 -2.87
C ALA A 183 -25.12 -2.02 -4.36
N SER A 184 -25.93 -1.16 -4.99
CA SER A 184 -26.04 -1.05 -6.45
C SER A 184 -24.84 -0.44 -7.20
N ARG A 185 -23.67 -0.27 -6.58
CA ARG A 185 -22.44 0.21 -7.25
C ARG A 185 -21.14 -0.44 -6.80
N HIS A 186 -21.19 -1.44 -5.92
CA HIS A 186 -20.00 -2.16 -5.48
C HIS A 186 -20.11 -3.62 -5.91
N TYR A 187 -19.03 -4.15 -6.47
CA TYR A 187 -18.92 -5.53 -6.87
C TYR A 187 -19.36 -6.46 -5.72
N ILE A 188 -20.42 -7.23 -5.94
CA ILE A 188 -20.93 -8.21 -4.98
C ILE A 188 -20.03 -9.44 -5.10
N VAL A 189 -19.09 -9.56 -4.17
CA VAL A 189 -18.20 -10.71 -4.11
C VAL A 189 -18.98 -11.93 -3.64
N PHE A 190 -18.97 -13.01 -4.42
CA PHE A 190 -19.54 -14.28 -3.98
C PHE A 190 -18.55 -14.98 -3.04
N ARG A 191 -19.05 -15.69 -2.01
CA ARG A 191 -18.21 -16.32 -0.98
C ARG A 191 -17.15 -17.29 -1.54
N ASP A 192 -17.47 -17.90 -2.66
CA ASP A 192 -16.70 -18.89 -3.40
C ASP A 192 -15.68 -18.26 -4.37
N GLU A 193 -15.67 -16.93 -4.50
CA GLU A 193 -14.66 -16.23 -5.30
C GLU A 193 -13.32 -16.13 -4.59
N ARG A 194 -12.28 -16.28 -5.41
CA ARG A 194 -10.89 -16.22 -4.98
C ARG A 194 -10.16 -15.13 -5.74
N PHE A 195 -9.21 -14.51 -5.06
CA PHE A 195 -8.44 -13.40 -5.60
C PHE A 195 -6.94 -13.66 -5.48
N SER A 196 -6.19 -13.05 -6.39
CA SER A 196 -4.74 -12.96 -6.33
C SER A 196 -4.33 -11.50 -6.23
N LEU A 197 -3.47 -11.18 -5.26
CA LEU A 197 -2.92 -9.85 -5.04
C LEU A 197 -1.44 -9.88 -5.36
N MET A 198 -0.97 -8.95 -6.19
CA MET A 198 0.46 -8.77 -6.45
C MET A 198 0.92 -7.33 -6.23
N LEU A 199 2.20 -7.18 -5.83
CA LEU A 199 2.95 -5.94 -5.82
C LEU A 199 4.11 -6.06 -6.79
N ILE A 200 4.15 -5.19 -7.79
CA ILE A 200 5.13 -5.25 -8.88
C ILE A 200 5.62 -3.85 -9.27
N ASP A 201 6.87 -3.75 -9.73
CA ASP A 201 7.30 -2.67 -10.62
C ASP A 201 7.08 -3.12 -12.07
N PRO A 202 6.08 -2.60 -12.80
CA PRO A 202 5.79 -3.04 -14.16
C PRO A 202 6.89 -2.69 -15.17
N ASN A 203 7.63 -1.60 -14.93
CA ASN A 203 8.68 -1.15 -15.85
C ASN A 203 9.97 -1.94 -15.63
N GLY A 204 10.35 -2.14 -14.37
CA GLY A 204 11.49 -2.98 -14.00
C GLY A 204 11.19 -4.47 -14.03
N LYS A 205 9.93 -4.87 -14.23
CA LYS A 205 9.43 -6.26 -14.20
C LYS A 205 9.83 -7.01 -12.92
N LYS A 206 9.73 -6.36 -11.76
CA LYS A 206 10.16 -6.94 -10.46
C LYS A 206 8.96 -7.28 -9.58
N LEU A 207 8.85 -8.54 -9.18
CA LEU A 207 7.81 -9.02 -8.27
C LEU A 207 8.24 -8.89 -6.80
N TYR A 208 7.57 -8.01 -6.07
CA TYR A 208 7.85 -7.73 -4.66
C TYR A 208 6.97 -8.54 -3.70
N TRP A 209 5.73 -8.86 -4.08
CA TRP A 209 4.80 -9.62 -3.26
C TRP A 209 3.76 -10.32 -4.12
N LEU A 210 3.41 -11.57 -3.81
CA LEU A 210 2.33 -12.31 -4.47
C LEU A 210 1.60 -13.18 -3.47
N ILE A 211 0.30 -12.97 -3.37
CA ILE A 211 -0.64 -13.78 -2.59
C ILE A 211 -1.71 -14.29 -3.54
N VAL A 212 -2.06 -15.56 -3.41
CA VAL A 212 -3.12 -16.22 -4.18
C VAL A 212 -4.16 -16.84 -3.25
N ASP A 213 -5.31 -17.17 -3.83
CA ASP A 213 -6.43 -17.85 -3.18
C ASP A 213 -7.04 -17.08 -2.02
N ILE A 214 -6.93 -15.75 -2.07
CA ILE A 214 -7.53 -14.84 -1.08
C ILE A 214 -9.05 -14.98 -1.15
N SER A 215 -9.71 -15.24 -0.03
CA SER A 215 -11.17 -15.21 0.03
C SER A 215 -11.72 -13.78 -0.05
N ALA A 216 -12.99 -13.67 -0.44
CA ALA A 216 -13.79 -12.47 -0.29
C ALA A 216 -13.67 -11.83 1.12
N ASP A 217 -13.82 -12.66 2.15
CA ASP A 217 -13.78 -12.22 3.56
C ASP A 217 -12.38 -11.74 3.97
N GLY A 218 -11.33 -12.43 3.50
CA GLY A 218 -9.95 -12.02 3.73
C GLY A 218 -9.61 -10.69 3.07
N LEU A 219 -10.10 -10.47 1.85
CA LEU A 219 -9.94 -9.20 1.13
C LEU A 219 -10.72 -8.04 1.76
N ASN A 220 -11.92 -8.31 2.27
CA ASN A 220 -12.74 -7.31 2.96
C ASN A 220 -12.15 -6.89 4.31
N SER A 221 -11.62 -7.87 5.06
CA SER A 221 -11.06 -7.63 6.39
C SER A 221 -9.59 -7.20 6.37
N GLY A 222 -8.91 -7.35 5.24
CA GLY A 222 -7.45 -7.17 5.12
C GLY A 222 -6.66 -8.25 5.85
N ASN A 223 -7.30 -9.39 6.17
CA ASN A 223 -6.69 -10.51 6.85
C ASN A 223 -6.60 -11.71 5.93
N PHE A 224 -5.38 -12.02 5.49
CA PHE A 224 -5.11 -13.05 4.48
C PHE A 224 -4.73 -14.41 5.09
N ALA A 225 -5.23 -14.73 6.29
CA ALA A 225 -4.85 -15.94 7.03
C ALA A 225 -5.21 -17.25 6.30
N ASP A 226 -6.25 -17.24 5.46
CA ASP A 226 -6.73 -18.37 4.67
C ASP A 226 -6.16 -18.41 3.24
N SER A 227 -5.28 -17.46 2.91
CA SER A 227 -4.64 -17.35 1.60
C SER A 227 -3.25 -17.99 1.58
N ILE A 228 -2.64 -18.07 0.40
CA ILE A 228 -1.29 -18.59 0.23
C ILE A 228 -0.37 -17.51 -0.32
N THR A 229 0.66 -17.16 0.47
CA THR A 229 1.74 -16.28 0.01
C THR A 229 2.72 -17.09 -0.85
N VAL A 230 2.70 -16.82 -2.15
CA VAL A 230 3.59 -17.44 -3.14
C VAL A 230 4.95 -16.75 -3.11
N ALA A 231 4.94 -15.43 -3.10
CA ALA A 231 6.16 -14.62 -3.02
C ALA A 231 6.02 -13.69 -1.82
N ASN A 232 6.83 -13.89 -0.77
CA ASN A 232 6.88 -13.03 0.41
C ASN A 232 7.13 -11.57 0.05
N TYR A 233 6.58 -10.66 0.86
CA TYR A 233 6.77 -9.23 0.71
C TYR A 233 8.24 -8.85 0.88
N ILE A 234 8.79 -8.20 -0.14
CA ILE A 234 10.09 -7.55 -0.13
C ILE A 234 9.84 -6.05 -0.33
N PRO A 235 10.39 -5.18 0.53
CA PRO A 235 10.13 -3.75 0.43
C PRO A 235 10.69 -3.18 -0.89
N PRO A 236 9.86 -2.55 -1.72
CA PRO A 236 10.27 -1.95 -2.99
C PRO A 236 11.05 -0.65 -2.76
N ILE A 237 12.32 -0.76 -2.40
CA ILE A 237 13.17 0.41 -2.08
C ILE A 237 14.21 0.63 -3.19
N PRO A 238 14.28 1.85 -3.78
CA PRO A 238 15.35 2.21 -4.71
C PRO A 238 16.72 2.16 -4.05
N ASN A 239 17.73 1.64 -4.75
CA ASN A 239 19.05 1.44 -4.17
C ASN A 239 20.03 2.57 -4.52
N LYS A 240 19.70 3.41 -5.52
CA LYS A 240 20.60 4.46 -6.01
C LYS A 240 19.99 5.86 -5.86
N PRO A 241 20.79 6.88 -5.50
CA PRO A 241 20.33 8.26 -5.51
C PRO A 241 19.79 8.67 -6.89
N GLY A 242 18.64 9.34 -6.91
CA GLY A 242 17.93 9.76 -8.13
C GLY A 242 17.07 8.67 -8.79
N GLU A 243 17.09 7.44 -8.28
CA GLU A 243 16.23 6.38 -8.77
C GLU A 243 14.81 6.53 -8.21
N CYS A 244 13.83 6.44 -9.10
CA CYS A 244 12.42 6.42 -8.76
C CYS A 244 11.72 5.36 -9.63
N PHE A 245 10.74 4.68 -9.06
CA PHE A 245 9.86 3.80 -9.81
C PHE A 245 8.46 3.79 -9.19
N TYR A 246 7.53 3.11 -9.84
CA TYR A 246 6.18 2.92 -9.33
C TYR A 246 6.02 1.50 -8.81
N ALA A 247 5.60 1.39 -7.55
CA ALA A 247 5.14 0.12 -7.02
C ALA A 247 3.63 0.04 -7.22
N VAL A 248 3.19 -0.98 -7.94
CA VAL A 248 1.82 -1.16 -8.39
C VAL A 248 1.23 -2.40 -7.72
N PHE A 249 0.14 -2.19 -7.00
CA PHE A 249 -0.70 -3.23 -6.45
C PHE A 249 -1.76 -3.59 -7.48
N MET A 250 -1.84 -4.86 -7.86
CA MET A 250 -2.85 -5.37 -8.78
C MET A 250 -3.63 -6.49 -8.12
N LEU A 251 -4.96 -6.39 -8.19
CA LEU A 251 -5.89 -7.39 -7.71
C LEU A 251 -6.52 -8.09 -8.91
N PHE A 252 -6.45 -9.41 -8.91
CA PHE A 252 -7.05 -10.27 -9.92
C PHE A 252 -8.11 -11.16 -9.32
N ARG A 253 -9.22 -11.30 -10.02
CA ARG A 253 -10.23 -12.33 -9.77
C ARG A 253 -9.82 -13.64 -10.46
N GLN A 254 -9.86 -14.73 -9.72
CA GLN A 254 -9.57 -16.07 -10.22
C GLN A 254 -10.82 -16.70 -10.86
N PRO A 255 -10.68 -17.65 -11.80
CA PRO A 255 -11.82 -18.31 -12.43
C PRO A 255 -12.58 -19.18 -11.42
N LYS A 256 -13.92 -19.17 -11.45
CA LYS A 256 -14.76 -20.04 -10.61
C LYS A 256 -14.65 -21.53 -10.95
N ALA A 257 -14.23 -21.84 -12.17
CA ALA A 257 -14.24 -23.19 -12.74
C ALA A 257 -12.91 -23.95 -12.58
N VAL A 258 -11.94 -23.41 -11.81
CA VAL A 258 -10.69 -24.15 -11.58
C VAL A 258 -10.96 -25.22 -10.53
N VAL A 259 -10.76 -26.49 -10.93
CA VAL A 259 -10.93 -27.68 -10.06
C VAL A 259 -9.89 -27.68 -8.94
N GLU A 260 -8.75 -27.01 -9.15
CA GLU A 260 -7.61 -26.94 -8.22
C GLU A 260 -7.33 -25.47 -7.85
N PRO A 261 -7.14 -25.15 -6.56
CA PRO A 261 -6.66 -23.84 -6.11
C PRO A 261 -5.40 -23.39 -6.87
N LEU A 262 -5.25 -22.09 -7.11
CA LEU A 262 -4.07 -21.57 -7.80
C LEU A 262 -2.78 -21.89 -7.02
N ALA A 263 -2.88 -22.04 -5.71
CA ALA A 263 -1.78 -22.46 -4.87
C ALA A 263 -1.22 -23.86 -5.19
N ASP A 264 -1.99 -24.76 -5.79
CA ASP A 264 -1.50 -26.10 -6.15
C ASP A 264 -0.48 -26.02 -7.29
N PHE A 265 -0.63 -25.04 -8.19
CA PHE A 265 0.40 -24.71 -9.19
C PHE A 265 1.69 -24.19 -8.52
N TYR A 266 1.54 -23.42 -7.45
CA TYR A 266 2.65 -22.88 -6.67
C TYR A 266 2.97 -23.78 -5.48
N ASP A 267 3.29 -25.04 -5.75
CA ASP A 267 3.65 -26.01 -4.72
C ASP A 267 4.91 -25.59 -3.91
N PHE A 268 5.28 -26.36 -2.88
CA PHE A 268 6.45 -26.04 -2.06
C PHE A 268 7.78 -26.06 -2.81
N ASN A 269 7.85 -26.70 -3.98
CA ASN A 269 9.05 -26.81 -4.80
C ASN A 269 9.16 -25.68 -5.84
N HIS A 270 8.06 -24.97 -6.09
CA HIS A 270 8.01 -23.86 -7.04
C HIS A 270 9.10 -22.82 -6.72
N PRO A 271 9.88 -22.36 -7.72
CA PRO A 271 11.03 -21.46 -7.50
C PRO A 271 10.72 -20.23 -6.64
N LEU A 272 9.57 -19.57 -6.87
CA LEU A 272 9.13 -18.42 -6.08
C LEU A 272 8.96 -18.70 -4.56
N ARG A 273 8.72 -19.97 -4.17
CA ARG A 273 8.53 -20.41 -2.79
C ARG A 273 9.79 -20.98 -2.15
N GLN A 274 10.89 -21.09 -2.91
CA GLN A 274 12.18 -21.53 -2.39
C GLN A 274 12.77 -20.51 -1.40
N LYS A 275 13.63 -20.99 -0.49
CA LYS A 275 14.17 -20.18 0.61
C LYS A 275 14.92 -18.94 0.13
N GLU A 276 15.68 -19.07 -0.95
CA GLU A 276 16.45 -17.97 -1.56
C GLU A 276 15.52 -16.84 -2.02
N CYS A 277 14.37 -17.20 -2.62
CA CYS A 277 13.34 -16.26 -3.04
C CYS A 277 12.47 -15.73 -1.89
N LYS A 278 12.64 -16.15 -0.63
CA LYS A 278 11.81 -15.69 0.49
C LYS A 278 12.27 -14.38 1.11
N GLU A 279 13.57 -14.13 1.10
CA GLU A 279 14.20 -13.02 1.84
C GLU A 279 14.70 -11.92 0.90
N GLU A 280 15.03 -12.25 -0.35
CA GLU A 280 15.59 -11.32 -1.33
C GLU A 280 14.98 -11.48 -2.73
N LEU A 281 15.22 -10.48 -3.59
CA LEU A 281 14.81 -10.51 -4.99
C LEU A 281 15.68 -11.53 -5.74
N CYS A 282 15.19 -12.75 -5.85
CA CYS A 282 15.83 -13.80 -6.64
C CYS A 282 15.55 -13.65 -8.14
N GLU A 283 16.28 -14.39 -8.97
CA GLU A 283 16.17 -14.35 -10.43
C GLU A 283 14.74 -14.60 -10.93
N TYR A 284 13.98 -15.49 -10.29
CA TYR A 284 12.58 -15.78 -10.66
C TYR A 284 11.57 -14.66 -10.35
N ARG A 285 11.97 -13.67 -9.53
CA ARG A 285 11.18 -12.46 -9.26
C ARG A 285 11.60 -11.30 -10.17
N MET A 286 12.69 -11.46 -10.91
CA MET A 286 13.15 -10.53 -11.93
C MET A 286 12.49 -10.91 -13.26
N ASP A 287 12.31 -9.93 -14.14
CA ASP A 287 11.69 -10.11 -15.45
C ASP A 287 10.29 -10.78 -15.41
N PHE A 288 9.55 -10.56 -14.32
CA PHE A 288 8.21 -11.11 -14.13
C PHE A 288 7.23 -10.48 -15.13
N ASP A 289 6.67 -11.31 -16.02
CA ASP A 289 5.72 -10.91 -17.05
C ASP A 289 4.28 -11.02 -16.53
N ILE A 290 3.65 -9.87 -16.29
CA ILE A 290 2.28 -9.78 -15.75
C ILE A 290 1.23 -10.21 -16.77
N GLU A 291 1.47 -9.96 -18.07
CA GLU A 291 0.59 -10.38 -19.14
C GLU A 291 0.56 -11.91 -19.26
N GLN A 292 1.73 -12.53 -19.20
CA GLN A 292 1.86 -13.99 -19.19
C GLN A 292 1.22 -14.60 -17.93
N PHE A 293 1.47 -14.02 -16.76
CA PHE A 293 0.85 -14.48 -15.50
C PHE A 293 -0.68 -14.43 -15.57
N LYS A 294 -1.26 -13.32 -16.06
CA LYS A 294 -2.71 -13.18 -16.25
C LYS A 294 -3.25 -14.23 -17.22
N ALA A 295 -2.56 -14.44 -18.35
CA ALA A 295 -3.00 -15.36 -19.39
C ALA A 295 -2.97 -16.83 -18.97
N ILE A 296 -1.86 -17.29 -18.37
CA ILE A 296 -1.68 -18.69 -17.94
C ILE A 296 -2.75 -19.08 -16.93
N HIS A 297 -3.03 -18.21 -15.97
CA HIS A 297 -3.98 -18.47 -14.89
C HIS A 297 -5.41 -17.99 -15.19
N ARG A 298 -5.66 -17.50 -16.42
CA ARG A 298 -6.97 -16.99 -16.89
C ARG A 298 -7.58 -15.97 -15.91
N LEU A 299 -6.73 -15.09 -15.41
CA LEU A 299 -7.11 -14.11 -14.40
C LEU A 299 -7.85 -12.92 -15.02
N GLN A 300 -8.79 -12.38 -14.27
CA GLN A 300 -9.47 -11.13 -14.60
C GLN A 300 -8.94 -9.99 -13.73
N PHE A 301 -8.59 -8.86 -14.33
CA PHE A 301 -8.05 -7.70 -13.64
C PHE A 301 -9.16 -6.88 -12.97
N SER A 302 -9.26 -6.91 -11.65
CA SER A 302 -10.40 -6.33 -10.90
C SER A 302 -10.11 -4.93 -10.34
N ALA A 303 -8.91 -4.73 -9.77
CA ALA A 303 -8.55 -3.45 -9.15
C ALA A 303 -7.04 -3.20 -9.18
N ILE A 304 -6.66 -1.93 -9.03
CA ILE A 304 -5.27 -1.47 -9.03
C ILE A 304 -5.11 -0.25 -8.13
N ASN A 305 -3.95 -0.15 -7.49
CA ASN A 305 -3.51 1.04 -6.77
C ASN A 305 -1.98 1.15 -6.92
N TRP A 306 -1.39 2.34 -6.83
CA TRP A 306 0.04 2.52 -6.99
C TRP A 306 0.58 3.67 -6.16
N ALA A 307 1.89 3.64 -5.93
CA ALA A 307 2.63 4.74 -5.34
C ALA A 307 3.93 4.97 -6.09
N LYS A 308 4.37 6.23 -6.15
CA LYS A 308 5.72 6.56 -6.59
C LYS A 308 6.67 6.37 -5.41
N ILE A 309 7.76 5.64 -5.63
CA ILE A 309 8.81 5.45 -4.64
C ILE A 309 10.11 5.96 -5.23
N CYS A 310 10.77 6.84 -4.50
CA CYS A 310 12.04 7.42 -4.89
C CYS A 310 13.07 7.22 -3.79
N PHE A 311 14.34 7.24 -4.18
CA PHE A 311 15.43 7.35 -3.24
C PHE A 311 15.28 8.65 -2.45
N ASP A 312 14.93 8.54 -1.17
CA ASP A 312 14.65 9.66 -0.30
C ASP A 312 15.66 9.74 0.84
N LEU A 313 15.48 10.72 1.73
CA LEU A 313 16.39 10.94 2.85
C LEU A 313 16.38 9.76 3.84
N PHE A 314 15.25 9.04 3.96
CA PHE A 314 15.16 7.87 4.84
C PHE A 314 16.05 6.75 4.33
N GLU A 315 16.01 6.46 3.03
CA GLU A 315 16.88 5.45 2.42
C GLU A 315 18.35 5.88 2.44
N ALA A 316 18.64 7.15 2.15
CA ALA A 316 19.99 7.70 2.28
C ALA A 316 20.57 7.45 3.67
N ALA A 317 19.80 7.76 4.72
CA ALA A 317 20.22 7.56 6.09
C ALA A 317 20.42 6.07 6.43
N ARG A 318 19.56 5.18 5.91
CA ARG A 318 19.70 3.72 6.07
C ARG A 318 21.01 3.24 5.45
N GLN A 319 21.32 3.65 4.21
CA GLN A 319 22.56 3.27 3.54
C GLN A 319 23.80 3.82 4.25
N ILE A 320 23.76 5.07 4.69
CA ILE A 320 24.85 5.68 5.49
C ILE A 320 25.07 4.88 6.78
N SER A 321 24.00 4.50 7.49
CA SER A 321 24.09 3.65 8.70
C SER A 321 24.76 2.30 8.41
N ILE A 322 24.45 1.68 7.25
CA ILE A 322 25.10 0.43 6.82
C ILE A 322 26.58 0.64 6.54
N ILE A 323 26.95 1.70 5.81
CA ILE A 323 28.36 2.05 5.51
C ILE A 323 29.17 2.23 6.79
N TRP A 324 28.58 2.89 7.80
CA TRP A 324 29.20 3.10 9.10
C TRP A 324 29.40 1.79 9.87
N LYS A 325 28.38 0.92 9.88
CA LYS A 325 28.40 -0.36 10.61
C LYS A 325 29.28 -1.45 9.98
N ARG A 326 29.72 -1.30 8.72
CA ARG A 326 30.63 -2.28 8.09
C ARG A 326 31.97 -2.28 8.84
N PRO A 327 32.39 -3.43 9.44
CA PRO A 327 33.70 -3.53 10.06
C PRO A 327 34.78 -3.29 9.01
N GLU A 328 35.87 -2.64 9.41
CA GLU A 328 37.07 -2.56 8.59
C GLU A 328 37.59 -4.00 8.40
N ILE A 329 37.41 -4.54 7.20
CA ILE A 329 38.01 -5.83 6.87
C ILE A 329 39.52 -5.59 6.83
N ALA A 330 40.21 -5.95 7.90
CA ALA A 330 41.66 -6.15 7.88
C ALA A 330 41.93 -7.43 7.07
N GLU A 331 41.94 -7.33 5.75
CA GLU A 331 42.48 -8.38 4.88
C GLU A 331 43.99 -8.44 5.11
N GLY A 332 44.37 -9.29 6.07
CA GLY A 332 45.74 -9.47 6.52
C GLY A 332 45.91 -10.77 7.30
N ILE A 333 45.20 -11.85 6.90
CA ILE A 333 45.59 -13.21 7.27
C ILE A 333 45.50 -14.05 6.02
N ASP A 334 46.64 -14.18 5.36
CA ASP A 334 46.90 -15.19 4.35
C ASP A 334 46.56 -16.58 4.93
N ARG A 335 45.41 -17.13 4.53
CA ARG A 335 44.99 -18.49 4.91
C ARG A 335 45.62 -19.56 3.99
N THR A 336 46.67 -19.24 3.23
CA THR A 336 47.37 -20.23 2.39
C THR A 336 48.78 -20.59 2.84
N ALA A 337 49.33 -19.99 3.90
CA ALA A 337 50.66 -20.33 4.38
C ALA A 337 50.64 -21.28 5.59
N LYS A 338 50.24 -22.54 5.39
CA LYS A 338 50.67 -23.64 6.27
C LYS A 338 50.49 -25.02 5.62
N THR A 339 51.26 -25.30 4.59
CA THR A 339 51.95 -26.59 4.46
C THR A 339 53.10 -26.47 3.46
N GLU A 340 54.21 -27.11 3.83
CA GLU A 340 55.41 -27.37 3.03
C GLU A 340 56.53 -26.32 3.00
N GLY A 341 57.64 -26.67 3.67
CA GLY A 341 58.90 -26.83 2.96
C GLY A 341 59.79 -25.60 2.78
N LYS A 342 60.88 -25.56 3.57
CA LYS A 342 62.08 -24.73 3.37
C LYS A 342 62.51 -24.64 1.89
N ARG A 343 62.85 -23.43 1.40
CA ARG A 343 64.16 -23.07 0.82
C ARG A 343 64.24 -21.59 0.44
N ASP A 344 65.49 -21.12 0.45
CA ASP A 344 65.96 -19.73 0.39
C ASP A 344 65.45 -18.91 -0.80
N GLY A 345 65.20 -17.62 -0.55
CA GLY A 345 65.00 -16.64 -1.60
C GLY A 345 64.42 -15.33 -1.06
N PHE A 346 65.24 -14.29 -1.01
CA PHE A 346 64.82 -12.91 -0.76
C PHE A 346 63.70 -12.51 -1.73
N VAL A 347 62.46 -12.42 -1.25
CA VAL A 347 61.38 -11.69 -1.94
C VAL A 347 61.02 -10.50 -1.08
N LYS A 348 61.38 -9.31 -1.56
CA LYS A 348 60.93 -8.02 -1.03
C LYS A 348 59.44 -8.10 -0.73
N ALA A 349 59.07 -7.95 0.54
CA ALA A 349 57.70 -7.64 0.92
C ALA A 349 57.23 -6.43 0.10
N ARG A 350 56.35 -6.66 -0.88
CA ARG A 350 55.56 -5.57 -1.45
C ARG A 350 54.76 -5.01 -0.28
N LYS A 351 55.06 -3.77 0.12
CA LYS A 351 54.10 -2.93 0.85
C LYS A 351 52.84 -2.93 0.01
N ILE A 352 51.82 -3.67 0.43
CA ILE A 352 50.46 -3.48 -0.08
C ILE A 352 50.04 -2.16 0.55
N ASP A 353 49.90 -1.15 -0.29
CA ASP A 353 49.64 0.21 0.13
C ASP A 353 48.29 0.29 0.83
N PHE A 354 48.34 0.64 2.12
CA PHE A 354 47.26 0.76 3.08
C PHE A 354 46.41 2.03 2.80
N TRP A 355 45.85 2.17 1.59
CA TRP A 355 44.99 3.29 1.26
C TRP A 355 43.56 3.04 1.78
N ASN A 356 43.27 3.70 2.90
CA ASN A 356 42.14 4.64 3.03
C ASN A 356 40.68 4.13 3.00
N THR A 357 40.38 3.04 3.71
CA THR A 357 38.99 2.61 4.01
C THR A 357 38.11 3.72 4.60
N LYS A 358 38.69 4.63 5.40
CA LYS A 358 37.98 5.80 5.97
C LYS A 358 37.63 6.84 4.91
N THR A 359 38.54 7.09 3.96
CA THR A 359 38.34 8.04 2.87
C THR A 359 37.32 7.51 1.86
N ASP A 360 37.32 6.19 1.63
CA ASP A 360 36.35 5.52 0.76
C ASP A 360 34.93 5.57 1.35
N LYS A 361 34.77 5.34 2.66
CA LYS A 361 33.48 5.51 3.35
C LYS A 361 32.98 6.95 3.26
N ALA A 362 33.86 7.93 3.48
CA ALA A 362 33.51 9.34 3.38
C ALA A 362 33.06 9.73 1.96
N GLN A 363 33.77 9.26 0.92
CA GLN A 363 33.42 9.49 -0.48
C GLN A 363 32.07 8.85 -0.85
N GLN A 364 31.77 7.65 -0.35
CA GLN A 364 30.47 6.99 -0.56
C GLN A 364 29.33 7.79 0.07
N ILE A 365 29.51 8.28 1.30
CA ILE A 365 28.51 9.11 2.00
C ILE A 365 28.32 10.45 1.28
N GLU A 366 29.42 11.08 0.84
CA GLU A 366 29.37 12.34 0.09
C GLU A 366 28.61 12.17 -1.23
N ALA A 367 28.84 11.06 -1.95
CA ALA A 367 28.11 10.75 -3.17
C ALA A 367 26.59 10.59 -2.94
N ILE A 368 26.19 9.94 -1.85
CA ILE A 368 24.76 9.84 -1.46
C ILE A 368 24.20 11.24 -1.15
N CYS A 369 24.90 12.02 -0.32
CA CYS A 369 24.41 13.31 0.13
C CYS A 369 24.39 14.38 -0.95
N LYS A 370 25.21 14.28 -2.00
CA LYS A 370 25.20 15.19 -3.15
C LYS A 370 23.86 15.24 -3.88
N HIS A 371 23.05 14.19 -3.76
CA HIS A 371 21.71 14.15 -4.37
C HIS A 371 20.69 15.06 -3.67
N PHE A 372 20.92 15.42 -2.40
CA PHE A 372 20.02 16.27 -1.63
C PHE A 372 20.53 17.70 -1.62
N PRO A 373 19.81 18.68 -2.20
CA PRO A 373 20.29 20.06 -2.20
C PRO A 373 20.43 20.61 -0.77
N VAL A 374 21.53 21.30 -0.49
CA VAL A 374 21.77 21.88 0.84
C VAL A 374 20.75 22.99 1.08
N ASN A 375 20.11 22.99 2.26
CA ASN A 375 19.21 24.06 2.65
C ASN A 375 20.07 25.29 3.03
N LEU A 376 20.19 26.26 2.11
CA LEU A 376 21.10 27.41 2.19
C LEU A 376 20.76 28.44 3.30
N ASN A 377 19.79 28.16 4.17
CA ASN A 377 19.35 29.09 5.20
C ASN A 377 20.22 29.11 6.47
N ASN A 378 21.20 28.20 6.62
CA ASN A 378 22.19 28.26 7.69
C ASN A 378 23.59 28.48 7.11
N LYS A 379 23.90 29.76 6.88
CA LYS A 379 25.11 30.24 6.19
C LYS A 379 26.38 30.30 7.04
N ASN A 380 26.48 29.52 8.13
CA ASN A 380 27.65 29.54 9.00
C ASN A 380 28.30 28.13 9.08
N ASN A 381 29.42 27.98 8.37
CA ASN A 381 30.52 27.05 8.64
C ASN A 381 30.25 25.54 8.80
N TYR A 382 29.65 24.83 7.84
CA TYR A 382 29.59 23.35 7.94
C TYR A 382 29.66 22.67 6.56
N GLN A 383 30.84 22.62 5.92
CA GLN A 383 31.07 21.79 4.73
C GLN A 383 31.80 20.46 5.04
N SER A 384 32.45 20.32 6.20
CA SER A 384 33.16 19.08 6.58
C SER A 384 32.55 18.34 7.78
N GLU A 385 31.86 19.03 8.69
CA GLU A 385 31.31 18.41 9.92
C GLU A 385 29.86 17.92 9.76
N CYS A 386 29.23 18.21 8.63
CA CYS A 386 27.81 17.96 8.41
C CYS A 386 27.51 16.55 7.85
N LEU A 387 28.56 15.79 7.52
CA LEU A 387 28.53 14.37 7.14
C LEU A 387 28.36 13.45 8.35
N ILE A 388 28.38 14.00 9.56
CA ILE A 388 28.47 13.26 10.82
C ILE A 388 27.31 13.71 11.69
N ASN A 389 26.27 12.89 11.80
CA ASN A 389 25.50 12.78 13.03
C ASN A 389 24.68 11.48 13.07
N GLU A 390 24.59 10.93 14.28
CA GLU A 390 24.11 9.60 14.60
C GLU A 390 22.69 9.31 14.09
N TYR A 391 22.54 8.12 13.52
CA TYR A 391 21.25 7.55 13.17
C TYR A 391 20.64 6.89 14.41
N LEU A 392 19.77 7.61 15.12
CA LEU A 392 19.00 7.06 16.23
C LEU A 392 17.55 6.83 15.75
N ILE A 393 17.30 5.73 15.01
CA ILE A 393 15.93 5.21 15.05
C ILE A 393 15.78 4.58 16.43
N THR A 394 14.97 5.18 17.29
CA THR A 394 14.29 4.44 18.35
C THR A 394 13.28 3.52 17.69
N THR A 395 13.75 2.47 17.00
CA THR A 395 12.90 1.32 16.76
C THR A 395 12.62 0.78 18.13
N THR A 396 11.43 1.00 18.67
CA THR A 396 10.86 0.15 19.70
C THR A 396 10.58 -1.23 19.08
N SER A 397 11.62 -1.89 18.56
CA SER A 397 11.60 -3.30 18.23
C SER A 397 11.73 -4.10 19.52
N SER A 398 10.76 -3.93 20.42
CA SER A 398 10.45 -4.85 21.50
C SER A 398 9.09 -5.50 21.20
N ALA A 399 8.96 -6.09 20.01
CA ALA A 399 7.80 -6.93 19.67
C ALA A 399 8.18 -8.22 18.90
N LYS A 400 9.47 -8.53 18.76
CA LYS A 400 9.93 -9.82 18.22
C LYS A 400 10.94 -10.50 19.16
N ARG A 401 10.48 -10.92 20.35
CA ARG A 401 11.10 -12.03 21.11
C ARG A 401 10.25 -12.65 22.23
N THR A 402 8.95 -12.39 22.29
CA THR A 402 8.05 -12.96 23.32
C THR A 402 7.05 -14.02 22.80
N PHE A 403 6.94 -14.25 21.49
CA PHE A 403 5.98 -15.22 20.94
C PHE A 403 6.47 -16.68 20.82
N SER A 404 7.78 -16.94 21.00
CA SER A 404 8.33 -18.31 20.94
C SER A 404 8.30 -19.03 22.30
N LYS A 405 8.52 -18.32 23.42
CA LYS A 405 8.53 -18.94 24.76
C LYS A 405 7.13 -19.29 25.26
N ASN A 406 6.11 -18.50 24.93
CA ASN A 406 4.75 -18.78 25.37
C ASN A 406 4.11 -19.99 24.66
N ARG A 407 4.51 -20.32 23.43
CA ARG A 407 4.00 -21.50 22.72
C ARG A 407 4.55 -22.81 23.30
N ILE A 408 5.80 -22.80 23.77
CA ILE A 408 6.42 -23.94 24.46
C ILE A 408 5.80 -24.11 25.86
N LEU A 409 5.57 -23.01 26.59
CA LEU A 409 4.91 -23.05 27.89
C LEU A 409 3.45 -23.52 27.78
N LEU A 410 2.70 -23.06 26.77
CA LEU A 410 1.32 -23.49 26.53
C LEU A 410 1.27 -24.98 26.15
N ASN A 411 2.18 -25.46 25.29
CA ASN A 411 2.26 -26.87 24.95
C ASN A 411 2.66 -27.74 26.16
N LEU A 412 3.55 -27.28 27.03
CA LEU A 412 3.90 -27.97 28.28
C LEU A 412 2.72 -28.03 29.26
N ILE A 413 1.95 -26.94 29.38
CA ILE A 413 0.75 -26.91 30.23
C ILE A 413 -0.34 -27.85 29.69
N VAL A 414 -0.54 -27.89 28.38
CA VAL A 414 -1.51 -28.80 27.74
C VAL A 414 -1.09 -30.27 27.94
N ILE A 415 0.20 -30.59 27.79
CA ILE A 415 0.73 -31.94 28.03
C ILE A 415 0.58 -32.33 29.52
N LEU A 416 0.87 -31.43 30.46
CA LEU A 416 0.70 -31.67 31.90
C LEU A 416 -0.77 -31.88 32.28
N MET A 417 -1.68 -31.09 31.72
CA MET A 417 -3.12 -31.24 31.93
C MET A 417 -3.63 -32.58 31.38
N PHE A 418 -3.16 -32.99 30.20
CA PHE A 418 -3.52 -34.27 29.60
C PHE A 418 -2.97 -35.45 30.41
N TRP A 419 -1.75 -35.33 30.94
CA TRP A 419 -1.12 -36.35 31.77
C TRP A 419 -1.83 -36.50 33.14
N LEU A 420 -2.24 -35.39 33.76
CA LEU A 420 -3.04 -35.39 34.99
C LEU A 420 -4.45 -35.98 34.78
N LEU A 421 -5.05 -35.75 33.61
CA LEU A 421 -6.33 -36.36 33.25
C LEU A 421 -6.20 -37.89 33.09
N ILE A 422 -5.13 -38.36 32.44
CA ILE A 422 -4.84 -39.78 32.30
C ILE A 422 -4.56 -40.44 33.67
N GLN A 423 -3.86 -39.75 34.58
CA GLN A 423 -3.67 -40.26 35.94
C GLN A 423 -4.98 -40.37 36.73
N ARG A 424 -5.89 -39.39 36.60
CA ARG A 424 -7.21 -39.48 37.25
C ARG A 424 -8.07 -40.62 36.70
N ILE A 425 -7.98 -40.92 35.40
CA ILE A 425 -8.70 -42.04 34.78
C ILE A 425 -8.13 -43.39 35.24
N ARG A 426 -6.84 -43.47 35.57
CA ARG A 426 -6.20 -44.70 36.11
C ARG A 426 -6.47 -44.95 37.60
N ILE A 427 -6.95 -43.97 38.35
CA ILE A 427 -7.30 -44.12 39.78
C ILE A 427 -8.78 -44.54 39.96
N PHE A 428 -9.58 -44.46 38.91
CA PHE A 428 -11.00 -44.86 38.88
C PHE A 428 -11.28 -46.19 38.15
N ARG A 429 -10.21 -46.95 37.84
CA ARG A 429 -10.26 -48.38 37.50
C ARG A 429 -9.47 -49.13 38.55
#